data_AF-A0A926EVS4-F1
#
_entry.id   AF-A0A926EVS4-F1
#
_cell.length_a   1.000
_cell.length_b   1.000
_cell.length_c   1.000
_cell.angle_alpha   90.00
_cell.angle_beta   90.00
_cell.angle_gamma   90.00
#
_symmetry.space_group_name_H-M   'P 1'
#
loop_
_entity.id
_entity.type
_entity.pdbx_description
1 polymer ?
#
loop_
_entity_poly.entity_id
_entity_poly.type
_entity_poly.pdbx_seq_one_letter_code
_entity_poly.pdbx_strand_id
1 'polypeptide(L)'
;MEWKENMTKEEFEKAIQSAEDTIRTDYVKKLKALESKLPTQKTEKELALEQKEKELLAKEREYKIKDMLEINQLPTGLSKYISAEDIDVAGQEISTILNEYLLNNSHKPTKHNNGGDTVTKDQFKSMNYSERLKLEQTNPELYKKLSN
;
A
#
# COMPACT_ATOMS: atom_id res chain seq x y z
N MET A 1 17.82 17.19 -78.11
CA MET A 1 16.46 17.53 -77.62
C MET A 1 15.49 17.28 -78.78
N GLU A 2 15.19 16.02 -79.10
CA GLU A 2 14.46 15.68 -80.34
C GLU A 2 13.09 15.01 -80.10
N TRP A 3 12.62 15.00 -78.85
CA TRP A 3 11.41 14.24 -78.48
C TRP A 3 10.19 15.16 -78.37
N LYS A 4 10.39 16.47 -78.57
CA LYS A 4 9.35 17.49 -78.41
C LYS A 4 8.64 17.86 -79.71
N GLU A 5 9.10 17.39 -80.87
CA GLU A 5 8.58 17.85 -82.17
C GLU A 5 7.57 16.89 -82.85
N ASN A 6 7.34 15.68 -82.32
CA ASN A 6 6.43 14.70 -82.94
C ASN A 6 5.23 14.27 -82.09
N MET A 7 5.00 14.91 -80.94
CA MET A 7 3.89 14.54 -80.05
C MET A 7 2.85 15.65 -80.02
N THR A 8 1.59 15.30 -80.28
CA THR A 8 0.49 16.26 -80.18
C THR A 8 0.33 16.74 -78.74
N LYS A 9 -0.22 17.95 -78.56
CA LYS A 9 -0.43 18.53 -77.21
C LYS A 9 -1.20 17.58 -76.28
N GLU A 10 -2.18 16.85 -76.84
CA GLU A 10 -2.97 15.86 -76.10
C GLU A 10 -2.16 14.64 -75.65
N GLU A 11 -1.25 14.14 -76.48
CA GLU A 11 -0.39 13.00 -76.12
C GLU A 11 0.64 13.41 -75.04
N PHE A 12 1.13 14.65 -75.08
CA PHE A 12 1.99 15.21 -74.04
C PHE A 12 1.26 15.35 -72.70
N GLU A 13 0.04 15.89 -72.71
CA GLU A 13 -0.79 16.01 -71.51
C GLU A 13 -1.16 14.64 -70.93
N LYS A 14 -1.48 13.65 -71.77
CA LYS A 14 -1.71 12.26 -71.33
C LYS A 14 -0.47 11.62 -70.70
N ALA A 15 0.72 11.86 -71.26
CA ALA A 15 1.96 11.35 -70.70
C ALA A 15 2.26 11.96 -69.31
N ILE A 16 2.02 13.27 -69.15
CA ILE A 16 2.13 13.95 -67.85
C ILE A 16 1.12 13.37 -66.85
N GLN A 17 -0.15 13.25 -67.24
CA GLN A 17 -1.19 12.71 -66.38
C GLN A 17 -0.88 11.28 -65.92
N SER A 18 -0.40 10.43 -66.82
CA SER A 18 0.01 9.06 -66.48
C SER A 18 1.19 9.03 -65.50
N ALA A 19 2.17 9.92 -65.66
CA ALA A 19 3.28 10.06 -64.73
C ALA A 19 2.81 10.54 -63.35
N GLU A 20 1.92 11.54 -63.31
CA GLU A 20 1.34 12.06 -62.06
C GLU A 20 0.49 11.01 -61.33
N ASP A 21 -0.32 10.25 -62.06
CA ASP A 21 -1.14 9.17 -61.49
C ASP A 21 -0.28 8.03 -60.94
N THR A 22 0.83 7.72 -61.62
CA THR A 22 1.82 6.74 -61.14
C THR A 22 2.45 7.20 -59.83
N ILE A 23 2.91 8.45 -59.80
CA ILE A 23 3.49 9.08 -58.61
C ILE A 23 2.47 9.10 -57.46
N ARG A 24 1.23 9.54 -57.72
CA ARG A 24 0.15 9.58 -56.72
C ARG A 24 -0.11 8.20 -56.14
N THR A 25 -0.21 7.18 -57.00
CA THR A 25 -0.45 5.80 -56.58
C THR A 25 0.68 5.27 -55.71
N ASP A 26 1.92 5.53 -56.07
CA ASP A 26 3.09 5.08 -55.31
C ASP A 26 3.19 5.77 -53.94
N TYR A 27 2.93 7.08 -53.89
CA TYR A 27 2.89 7.80 -52.61
C TYR A 27 1.74 7.33 -51.72
N VAL A 28 0.55 7.07 -52.27
CA VAL A 28 -0.58 6.53 -51.50
C VAL A 28 -0.26 5.13 -50.97
N LYS A 29 0.38 4.26 -51.77
CA LYS A 29 0.82 2.94 -51.30
C LYS A 29 1.84 3.05 -50.16
N LYS A 30 2.82 3.93 -50.29
CA LYS A 30 3.83 4.19 -49.24
C LYS A 30 3.19 4.75 -47.97
N LEU A 31 2.24 5.68 -48.10
CA LEU A 31 1.52 6.26 -46.97
C LEU A 31 0.75 5.19 -46.19
N LYS A 32 -0.06 4.37 -46.88
CA LYS A 32 -0.79 3.26 -46.25
C LYS A 32 0.14 2.23 -45.60
N ALA A 33 1.28 1.95 -46.22
CA ALA A 33 2.29 1.04 -45.66
C ALA A 33 3.04 1.62 -44.46
N LEU A 34 3.06 2.95 -44.29
CA LEU A 34 3.60 3.62 -43.10
C LEU A 34 2.53 3.71 -42.01
N GLU A 35 1.30 4.06 -42.36
CA GLU A 35 0.13 4.06 -41.46
C GLU A 35 -0.09 2.67 -40.82
N SER A 36 0.11 1.59 -41.57
CA SER A 36 0.00 0.23 -41.02
C SER A 36 1.16 -0.18 -40.10
N LYS A 37 2.29 0.53 -40.14
CA LYS A 37 3.46 0.31 -39.27
C LYS A 37 3.43 1.20 -38.03
N LEU A 38 2.61 2.25 -38.03
CA LEU A 38 2.39 3.04 -36.82
C LEU A 38 1.67 2.15 -35.81
N PRO A 39 2.08 2.17 -34.53
CA PRO A 39 1.36 1.45 -33.49
C PRO A 39 -0.08 1.92 -33.50
N THR A 40 -1.02 0.98 -33.47
CA THR A 40 -2.45 1.28 -33.40
C THR A 40 -2.66 2.29 -32.29
N GLN A 41 -3.06 3.50 -32.67
CA GLN A 41 -3.32 4.57 -31.73
C GLN A 41 -4.42 4.06 -30.81
N LYS A 42 -4.08 3.74 -29.56
CA LYS A 42 -5.03 3.20 -28.58
C LYS A 42 -6.25 4.08 -28.65
N THR A 43 -7.38 3.49 -29.06
CA THR A 43 -8.61 4.27 -29.24
C THR A 43 -8.93 4.89 -27.88
N GLU A 44 -9.52 6.08 -27.80
CA GLU A 44 -9.86 6.71 -26.51
C GLU A 44 -10.59 5.74 -25.55
N LYS A 45 -11.35 4.79 -26.11
CA LYS A 45 -11.98 3.68 -25.39
C LYS A 45 -11.00 2.68 -24.74
N GLU A 46 -9.92 2.30 -25.42
CA GLU A 46 -8.89 1.42 -24.86
C GLU A 46 -8.07 2.12 -23.78
N LEU A 47 -7.79 3.42 -23.96
CA LEU A 47 -7.12 4.22 -22.94
C LEU A 47 -7.99 4.36 -21.69
N ALA A 48 -9.30 4.59 -21.88
CA ALA A 48 -10.27 4.64 -20.78
C ALA A 48 -10.44 3.29 -20.08
N LEU A 49 -10.41 2.17 -20.82
CA LEU A 49 -10.43 0.82 -20.26
C LEU A 49 -9.18 0.55 -19.42
N GLU A 50 -7.99 0.87 -19.95
CA GLU A 50 -6.73 0.69 -19.22
C GLU A 50 -6.68 1.53 -17.93
N GLN A 51 -7.21 2.75 -17.97
CA GLN A 51 -7.33 3.59 -16.78
C GLN A 51 -8.29 2.98 -15.75
N LYS A 52 -9.46 2.49 -16.21
CA LYS A 52 -10.43 1.81 -15.34
C LYS A 52 -9.85 0.55 -14.71
N GLU A 53 -9.13 -0.27 -15.48
CA GLU A 53 -8.47 -1.47 -14.96
C GLU A 53 -7.42 -1.14 -13.91
N LYS A 54 -6.58 -0.12 -14.15
CA LYS A 54 -5.59 0.33 -13.17
C LYS A 54 -6.24 0.85 -11.89
N GLU A 55 -7.33 1.62 -12.01
CA GLU A 55 -8.07 2.12 -10.85
C GLU A 55 -8.72 0.98 -10.05
N LEU A 56 -9.28 -0.01 -10.74
CA LEU A 56 -9.90 -1.18 -10.10
C LEU A 56 -8.85 -2.02 -9.37
N LEU A 57 -7.70 -2.29 -10.01
CA LEU A 57 -6.57 -2.97 -9.39
C LEU A 57 -5.98 -2.20 -8.19
N ALA A 58 -5.97 -0.88 -8.24
CA ALA A 58 -5.53 -0.05 -7.12
C ALA A 58 -6.52 -0.16 -5.95
N LYS A 59 -7.83 -0.09 -6.22
CA LYS A 59 -8.88 -0.26 -5.21
C LYS A 59 -8.86 -1.65 -4.59
N GLU A 60 -8.78 -2.72 -5.40
CA GLU A 60 -8.68 -4.09 -4.88
C GLU A 60 -7.47 -4.28 -3.97
N ARG A 61 -6.31 -3.72 -4.34
CA ARG A 61 -5.14 -3.73 -3.47
C ARG A 61 -5.35 -2.96 -2.17
N GLU A 62 -5.96 -1.78 -2.24
CA GLU A 62 -6.27 -0.98 -1.05
C GLU A 62 -7.20 -1.72 -0.08
N TYR A 63 -8.23 -2.38 -0.60
CA TYR A 63 -9.14 -3.21 0.22
C TYR A 63 -8.40 -4.39 0.84
N LYS A 64 -7.60 -5.14 0.08
CA LYS A 64 -6.80 -6.25 0.63
C LYS A 64 -5.85 -5.80 1.75
N ILE A 65 -5.19 -4.65 1.59
CA ILE A 65 -4.33 -4.11 2.64
C ILE A 65 -5.15 -3.75 3.88
N LYS A 66 -6.34 -3.12 3.70
CA LYS A 66 -7.23 -2.81 4.83
C LYS A 66 -7.69 -4.07 5.57
N ASP A 67 -8.13 -5.08 4.82
CA ASP A 67 -8.58 -6.36 5.39
C ASP A 67 -7.45 -7.04 6.17
N MET A 68 -6.23 -7.09 5.60
CA MET A 68 -5.05 -7.62 6.27
C MET A 68 -4.75 -6.86 7.56
N LEU A 69 -4.82 -5.52 7.54
CA LEU A 69 -4.58 -4.71 8.74
C LEU A 69 -5.63 -4.99 9.81
N GLU A 70 -6.90 -5.09 9.41
CA GLU A 70 -8.00 -5.38 10.34
C GLU A 70 -7.88 -6.77 10.97
N ILE A 71 -7.55 -7.81 10.18
CA ILE A 71 -7.30 -9.18 10.66
C ILE A 71 -6.17 -9.19 11.70
N ASN A 72 -5.11 -8.41 11.47
CA ASN A 72 -3.97 -8.31 12.38
C ASN A 72 -4.18 -7.31 13.54
N GLN A 73 -5.39 -6.77 13.72
CA GLN A 73 -5.72 -5.75 14.73
C GLN A 73 -4.86 -4.49 14.62
N LEU A 74 -4.39 -4.18 13.40
CA LEU A 74 -3.56 -3.03 13.09
C LEU A 74 -4.44 -1.85 12.63
N PRO A 75 -4.00 -0.59 12.88
CA PRO A 75 -4.73 0.58 12.42
C PRO A 75 -4.88 0.61 10.89
N THR A 76 -6.11 0.59 10.39
CA THR A 76 -6.43 0.61 8.95
C THR A 76 -5.95 1.87 8.24
N GLY A 77 -5.70 2.96 8.97
CA GLY A 77 -5.09 4.19 8.44
C GLY A 77 -3.67 3.98 7.87
N LEU A 78 -2.99 2.89 8.24
CA LEU A 78 -1.69 2.52 7.69
C LEU A 78 -1.78 2.05 6.23
N SER A 79 -2.98 1.70 5.74
CA SER A 79 -3.16 1.22 4.36
C SER A 79 -2.69 2.21 3.31
N LYS A 80 -2.65 3.51 3.63
CA LYS A 80 -2.17 4.59 2.75
C LYS A 80 -0.66 4.60 2.56
N TYR A 81 0.08 3.97 3.46
CA TYR A 81 1.55 4.00 3.52
C TYR A 81 2.18 2.65 3.20
N ILE A 82 1.37 1.60 3.10
CA ILE A 82 1.84 0.25 2.82
C ILE A 82 1.68 -0.02 1.32
N SER A 83 2.81 -0.33 0.68
CA SER A 83 2.85 -0.84 -0.69
C SER A 83 3.70 -2.11 -0.67
N ALA A 84 3.04 -3.26 -0.73
CA ALA A 84 3.68 -4.57 -0.73
C ALA A 84 3.13 -5.39 -1.89
N GLU A 85 4.01 -6.13 -2.58
CA GLU A 85 3.61 -7.13 -3.57
C GLU A 85 2.95 -8.34 -2.90
N ASP A 86 3.47 -8.76 -1.74
CA ASP A 86 2.92 -9.81 -0.89
C ASP A 86 2.31 -9.20 0.39
N ILE A 87 1.02 -8.90 0.31
CA ILE A 87 0.27 -8.22 1.38
C ILE A 87 0.17 -9.11 2.62
N ASP A 88 0.10 -10.43 2.44
CA ASP A 88 -0.10 -11.39 3.54
C ASP A 88 1.17 -11.53 4.38
N VAL A 89 2.33 -11.68 3.74
CA VAL A 89 3.64 -11.73 4.42
C VAL A 89 3.93 -10.40 5.12
N ALA A 90 3.70 -9.29 4.43
CA ALA A 90 3.89 -7.95 5.01
C ALA A 90 3.02 -7.74 6.25
N GLY A 91 1.78 -8.24 6.24
CA GLY A 91 0.89 -8.14 7.40
C GLY A 91 1.40 -8.85 8.64
N GLN A 92 1.92 -10.07 8.47
CA GLN A 92 2.51 -10.84 9.57
C GLN A 92 3.78 -10.19 10.13
N GLU A 93 4.66 -9.71 9.26
CA GLU A 93 5.89 -9.04 9.68
C GLU A 93 5.60 -7.73 10.41
N ILE A 94 4.71 -6.89 9.88
CA ILE A 94 4.31 -5.62 10.51
C ILE A 94 3.69 -5.89 11.88
N SER A 95 2.80 -6.89 11.98
CA SER A 95 2.19 -7.30 13.25
C SER A 95 3.24 -7.75 14.27
N THR A 96 4.21 -8.55 13.83
CA THR A 96 5.31 -9.05 14.68
C THR A 96 6.16 -7.90 15.20
N ILE A 97 6.59 -6.99 14.31
CA ILE A 97 7.40 -5.83 14.66
C ILE A 97 6.66 -4.90 15.63
N LEU A 98 5.38 -4.62 15.38
CA LEU A 98 4.57 -3.78 16.26
C LEU A 98 4.36 -4.43 17.63
N ASN A 99 4.09 -5.73 17.67
CA ASN A 99 3.94 -6.46 18.92
C ASN A 99 5.25 -6.48 19.72
N GLU A 100 6.39 -6.72 19.08
CA GLU A 100 7.70 -6.63 19.74
C GLU A 100 7.98 -5.21 20.24
N TYR A 101 7.71 -4.19 19.43
CA TYR A 101 7.88 -2.79 19.82
C TYR A 101 7.00 -2.43 21.00
N LEU A 102 5.72 -2.83 20.99
CA LEU A 102 4.80 -2.62 22.10
C LEU A 102 5.26 -3.41 23.34
N LEU A 103 5.68 -4.67 23.21
CA LEU A 103 6.13 -5.47 24.35
C LEU A 103 7.43 -4.97 24.99
N ASN A 104 8.29 -4.33 24.20
CA ASN A 104 9.58 -3.80 24.65
C ASN A 104 9.50 -2.35 25.14
N ASN A 105 8.59 -1.53 24.57
CA ASN A 105 8.46 -0.11 24.89
C ASN A 105 7.19 0.25 25.67
N SER A 106 6.23 -0.66 25.79
CA SER A 106 5.11 -0.48 26.71
C SER A 106 5.63 -0.56 28.14
N HIS A 107 5.20 0.40 28.96
CA HIS A 107 5.55 0.45 30.37
C HIS A 107 5.06 -0.83 31.06
N LYS A 108 5.95 -1.81 31.19
CA LYS A 108 5.73 -2.96 32.07
C LYS A 108 5.81 -2.42 33.50
N PRO A 109 4.75 -2.53 34.31
CA PRO A 109 4.84 -2.19 35.72
C PRO A 109 6.00 -2.98 36.31
N THR A 110 7.07 -2.28 36.68
CA THR A 110 8.23 -2.90 37.26
C THR A 110 7.79 -3.38 38.63
N LYS A 111 7.50 -4.68 38.74
CA LYS A 111 7.36 -5.45 39.99
C LYS A 111 6.61 -4.67 41.08
N HIS A 112 5.31 -4.94 41.27
CA HIS A 112 4.65 -4.53 42.51
C HIS A 112 5.52 -5.09 43.65
N ASN A 113 6.19 -4.22 44.39
CA ASN A 113 7.03 -4.61 45.52
C ASN A 113 6.08 -5.08 46.63
N ASN A 114 5.51 -6.27 46.47
CA ASN A 114 4.92 -7.07 47.56
C ASN A 114 6.01 -7.60 48.50
N GLY A 115 7.22 -7.04 48.45
CA GLY A 115 8.26 -7.26 49.46
C GLY A 115 8.06 -6.46 50.73
N GLY A 116 7.03 -5.60 50.80
CA GLY A 116 6.57 -5.03 52.06
C GLY A 116 5.59 -5.99 52.73
N ASP A 117 6.03 -6.61 53.84
CA ASP A 117 5.27 -7.45 54.78
C ASP A 117 3.77 -7.59 54.43
N THR A 118 3.41 -8.58 53.61
CA THR A 118 2.00 -8.84 53.28
C THR A 118 1.36 -9.58 54.45
N VAL A 119 0.95 -8.82 55.46
CA VAL A 119 0.19 -9.33 56.62
C VAL A 119 -1.29 -9.36 56.25
N THR A 120 -1.91 -10.54 56.27
CA THR A 120 -3.36 -10.69 56.10
C THR A 120 -4.11 -10.27 57.37
N LYS A 121 -5.43 -10.02 57.28
CA LYS A 121 -6.24 -9.66 58.45
C LYS A 121 -6.24 -10.74 59.54
N ASP A 122 -6.16 -12.00 59.16
CA ASP A 122 -6.09 -13.12 60.10
C ASP A 122 -4.72 -13.24 60.75
N GLN A 123 -3.64 -13.02 59.99
CA GLN A 123 -2.28 -12.92 60.54
C GLN A 123 -2.15 -11.74 61.50
N PHE A 124 -2.75 -10.59 61.19
CA PHE A 124 -2.76 -9.44 62.08
C PHE A 124 -3.50 -9.71 63.40
N LYS A 125 -4.61 -10.45 63.34
CA LYS A 125 -5.35 -10.86 64.55
C LYS A 125 -4.54 -11.79 65.44
N SER A 126 -3.77 -12.72 64.85
CA SER A 126 -2.92 -13.65 65.60
C SER A 126 -1.60 -13.04 66.09
N MET A 127 -1.19 -11.88 65.56
CA MET A 127 0.00 -11.18 66.02
C MET A 127 -0.12 -10.67 67.45
N ASN A 128 0.96 -10.82 68.21
CA ASN A 128 1.11 -10.23 69.54
C ASN A 128 1.34 -8.72 69.48
N TYR A 129 1.26 -8.05 70.62
CA TYR A 129 1.41 -6.59 70.71
C TYR A 129 2.75 -6.08 70.14
N SER A 130 3.85 -6.80 70.37
CA SER A 130 5.17 -6.42 69.88
C SER A 130 5.32 -6.56 68.36
N GLU A 131 4.68 -7.56 67.76
CA GLU A 131 4.63 -7.75 66.30
C GLU A 131 3.77 -6.67 65.64
N ARG A 132 2.64 -6.32 66.26
CA ARG A 132 1.78 -5.22 65.83
C ARG A 132 2.49 -3.87 65.89
N LEU A 133 3.26 -3.61 66.95
CA LEU A 133 4.07 -2.40 67.09
C LEU A 133 5.18 -2.33 66.03
N LYS A 134 5.83 -3.45 65.73
CA LYS A 134 6.80 -3.52 64.63
C LYS A 134 6.14 -3.20 63.30
N LEU A 135 4.95 -3.75 63.04
CA LEU A 135 4.21 -3.47 61.81
C LEU A 135 3.79 -1.99 61.71
N GLU A 136 3.41 -1.36 62.82
CA GLU A 136 3.14 0.08 62.87
C GLU A 136 4.39 0.92 62.55
N GLN A 137 5.56 0.50 63.02
CA GLN A 137 6.83 1.18 62.76
C GLN A 137 7.37 0.96 61.35
N THR A 138 7.23 -0.24 60.79
CA THR A 138 7.75 -0.60 59.46
C THR A 138 6.76 -0.31 58.33
N ASN A 139 5.45 -0.41 58.60
CA ASN A 139 4.38 -0.20 57.63
C ASN A 139 3.09 0.36 58.28
N PRO A 140 3.08 1.65 58.67
CA PRO A 140 1.96 2.28 59.38
C PRO A 140 0.65 2.29 58.57
N GLU A 141 0.74 2.39 57.24
CA GLU A 141 -0.42 2.34 56.34
C GLU A 141 -1.09 0.98 56.34
N LEU A 142 -0.30 -0.10 56.36
CA LEU A 142 -0.84 -1.45 56.46
C LEU A 142 -1.43 -1.70 57.85
N TYR A 143 -0.74 -1.28 58.92
CA TYR A 143 -1.26 -1.36 60.29
C TYR A 143 -2.64 -0.70 60.40
N LYS A 144 -2.78 0.53 59.91
CA LYS A 144 -4.05 1.29 59.92
C LYS A 144 -5.17 0.60 59.15
N LYS A 145 -4.86 -0.04 58.03
CA LYS A 145 -5.84 -0.81 57.23
C LYS A 145 -6.29 -2.09 57.95
N LEU A 146 -5.40 -2.73 58.70
CA LEU A 146 -5.68 -3.99 59.41
C LEU A 146 -6.29 -3.77 60.79
N SER A 147 -6.09 -2.60 61.40
CA SER A 147 -6.67 -2.19 62.68
C SER A 147 -8.12 -1.71 62.60
N ASN A 148 -8.62 -1.44 61.39
CA ASN A 148 -10.00 -1.05 61.12
C ASN A 148 -10.97 -2.25 61.03
#